data_AF-A0A6P9BSG3-F1
#
_entry.id   AF-A0A6P9BSG3-F1
#
_cell.length_a   1.000
_cell.length_b   1.000
_cell.length_c   1.000
_cell.angle_alpha   90.00
_cell.angle_beta   90.00
_cell.angle_gamma   90.00
#
_symmetry.space_group_name_H-M   'P 1'
#
loop_
_entity.id
_entity.type
_entity.pdbx_description
1 polymer ?
#
loop_
_entity_poly.entity_id
_entity_poly.type
_entity_poly.pdbx_seq_one_letter_code
_entity_poly.pdbx_strand_id
1 'polypeptide(L)'
;MLRNMWEEDGERVTHVPIPVSSEVLHPSRKTLQQLRLLKKKAKNDIITADLIAKKQDVKMRMERVADCREELQEKDQNNRAQAHGFQIYLRECDHKKKRALAKYKIEQTNNALKRKEIHTLKRELQKLKVRQQELQKKIAKYKSYEHFLKKIVNLLPPDFWGYQEDSAVKTLTQRHKTLFSINQNLKNHLLSQEKNIEIIHHKSAATQEEHNTMRYVLISKVSELQSKYNALKERNMGLINYIDNKEAITSQRTRELSRMLAGISNMAERCYMKHYGPLGEMTFQSKLDMIQVGIHL
;
A
#
# COMPACT_ATOMS: atom_id res chain seq x y z
N MET A 1 -25.48 49.30 16.53
CA MET A 1 -26.91 49.67 16.64
C MET A 1 -27.52 48.74 17.66
N LEU A 2 -28.10 49.07 18.82
CA LEU A 2 -28.47 50.27 19.60
C LEU A 2 -28.43 49.75 21.06
N ARG A 3 -27.63 50.31 21.99
CA ARG A 3 -27.91 51.46 22.87
C ARG A 3 -29.21 51.30 23.71
N ASN A 4 -29.05 51.17 25.03
CA ASN A 4 -29.77 51.83 26.16
C ASN A 4 -29.43 51.08 27.47
N MET A 5 -28.64 51.64 28.40
CA MET A 5 -29.02 52.55 29.52
C MET A 5 -29.81 51.77 30.60
N TRP A 6 -29.21 51.25 31.68
CA TRP A 6 -28.76 51.88 32.95
C TRP A 6 -29.80 52.80 33.64
N GLU A 7 -29.90 52.60 34.98
CA GLU A 7 -30.68 53.31 36.03
C GLU A 7 -32.07 52.72 36.29
N GLU A 8 -32.48 52.36 37.51
CA GLU A 8 -32.30 53.03 38.82
C GLU A 8 -32.03 52.04 39.97
N ASP A 9 -30.91 52.21 40.68
CA ASP A 9 -30.68 51.62 42.00
C ASP A 9 -31.28 52.54 43.07
N GLY A 10 -32.30 52.06 43.76
CA GLY A 10 -32.92 52.72 44.91
C GLY A 10 -32.06 52.61 46.15
N GLU A 11 -31.41 53.71 46.52
CA GLU A 11 -30.81 53.98 47.83
C GLU A 11 -31.78 53.64 48.99
N ARG A 12 -31.38 52.73 49.89
CA ARG A 12 -31.86 52.70 51.28
C ARG A 12 -30.70 52.52 52.25
N VAL A 13 -30.10 53.67 52.56
CA VAL A 13 -29.33 53.91 53.78
C VAL A 13 -30.22 53.56 54.99
N THR A 14 -29.83 52.53 55.75
CA THR A 14 -30.47 52.27 57.05
C THR A 14 -29.55 52.82 58.13
N HIS A 15 -29.99 53.94 58.70
CA HIS A 15 -29.31 54.65 59.79
C HIS A 15 -29.05 53.75 60.99
N VAL A 16 -27.80 53.78 61.45
CA VAL A 16 -27.38 53.35 62.78
C VAL A 16 -27.62 54.50 63.76
N PRO A 17 -28.30 54.28 64.90
CA PRO A 17 -28.12 55.10 66.08
C PRO A 17 -27.35 54.31 67.15
N ILE A 18 -26.25 54.90 67.63
CA ILE A 18 -25.55 54.54 68.87
C ILE A 18 -25.73 55.74 69.86
N PRO A 19 -25.42 55.65 71.16
CA PRO A 19 -26.25 55.10 72.26
C PRO A 19 -26.36 56.08 73.46
N VAL A 20 -27.22 55.81 74.45
CA VAL A 20 -27.04 56.21 75.86
C VAL A 20 -27.91 55.24 76.69
N SER A 21 -27.57 54.62 77.82
CA SER A 21 -26.53 54.86 78.81
C SER A 21 -26.40 53.64 79.75
N SER A 22 -25.24 53.54 80.41
CA SER A 22 -25.05 53.05 81.79
C SER A 22 -25.22 51.55 82.09
N GLU A 23 -24.11 50.82 82.20
CA GLU A 23 -23.55 50.32 83.47
C GLU A 23 -22.44 49.30 83.19
N VAL A 24 -21.22 49.66 83.60
CA VAL A 24 -20.06 48.78 83.58
C VAL A 24 -20.16 47.86 84.78
N LEU A 25 -20.71 46.66 84.57
CA LEU A 25 -20.55 45.52 85.47
C LEU A 25 -19.36 44.70 84.96
N HIS A 26 -18.28 44.67 85.74
CA HIS A 26 -17.15 43.76 85.48
C HIS A 26 -17.68 42.32 85.37
N PRO A 27 -17.60 41.68 84.18
CA PRO A 27 -18.26 40.41 83.98
C PRO A 27 -17.50 39.28 84.71
N SER A 28 -18.24 38.49 85.49
CA SER A 28 -17.77 37.25 86.11
C SER A 28 -17.19 36.27 85.07
N ARG A 29 -16.20 35.47 85.47
CA ARG A 29 -15.52 34.47 84.61
C ARG A 29 -16.51 33.52 83.91
N LYS A 30 -17.67 33.24 84.53
CA LYS A 30 -18.74 32.40 83.96
C LYS A 30 -19.49 33.10 82.82
N THR A 31 -19.81 34.40 82.94
CA THR A 31 -20.50 35.17 81.89
C THR A 31 -19.61 35.40 80.67
N LEU A 32 -18.31 35.63 80.86
CA LEU A 32 -17.34 35.69 79.74
C LEU A 32 -17.20 34.36 78.99
N GLN A 33 -17.24 33.22 79.70
CA GLN A 33 -17.23 31.90 79.08
C GLN A 33 -18.51 31.62 78.28
N GLN A 34 -19.69 31.94 78.83
CA GLN A 34 -20.95 31.82 78.12
C GLN A 34 -21.02 32.71 76.88
N LEU A 35 -20.57 33.96 76.98
CA LEU A 35 -20.53 34.89 75.84
C LEU A 35 -19.51 34.43 74.78
N ARG A 36 -18.37 33.84 75.18
CA ARG A 36 -17.42 33.19 74.26
C ARG A 36 -18.03 31.96 73.59
N LEU A 37 -18.80 31.16 74.31
CA LEU A 37 -19.51 29.99 73.76
C LEU A 37 -20.61 30.43 72.77
N LEU A 38 -21.40 31.45 73.11
CA LEU A 38 -22.39 32.04 72.20
C LEU A 38 -21.74 32.65 70.95
N LYS A 39 -20.61 33.35 71.10
CA LYS A 39 -19.83 33.87 69.96
C LYS A 39 -19.27 32.75 69.09
N LYS A 40 -18.83 31.63 69.68
CA LYS A 40 -18.42 30.43 68.93
C LYS A 40 -19.60 29.77 68.24
N LYS A 41 -20.77 29.70 68.88
CA LYS A 41 -22.00 29.17 68.29
C LYS A 41 -22.47 30.01 67.11
N ALA A 42 -22.56 31.33 67.27
CA ALA A 42 -22.89 32.25 66.19
C ALA A 42 -21.88 32.18 65.03
N LYS A 43 -20.57 32.07 65.32
CA LYS A 43 -19.56 31.83 64.28
C LYS A 43 -19.74 30.49 63.58
N ASN A 44 -20.06 29.43 64.32
CA ASN A 44 -20.36 28.13 63.73
C ASN A 44 -21.62 28.18 62.88
N ASP A 45 -22.67 28.89 63.30
CA ASP A 45 -23.92 29.05 62.54
C ASP A 45 -23.70 29.84 61.25
N ILE A 46 -22.84 30.87 61.28
CA ILE A 46 -22.39 31.59 60.07
C ILE A 46 -21.62 30.65 59.15
N ILE A 47 -20.67 29.87 59.70
CA ILE A 47 -19.87 28.91 58.91
C ILE A 47 -20.77 27.81 58.32
N THR A 48 -21.76 27.30 59.05
CA THR A 48 -22.68 26.26 58.55
C THR A 48 -23.60 26.82 57.48
N ALA A 49 -24.10 28.05 57.62
CA ALA A 49 -24.85 28.74 56.57
C ALA A 49 -24.01 28.94 55.31
N ASP A 50 -22.76 29.42 55.44
CA ASP A 50 -21.84 29.58 54.32
C ASP A 50 -21.51 28.24 53.63
N LEU A 51 -21.34 27.17 54.41
CA LEU A 51 -21.11 25.83 53.86
C LEU A 51 -22.33 25.30 53.10
N ILE A 52 -23.55 25.54 53.59
CA ILE A 52 -24.79 25.16 52.90
C ILE A 52 -24.93 25.96 51.61
N ALA A 53 -24.70 27.28 51.64
CA ALA A 53 -24.73 28.13 50.47
C ALA A 53 -23.70 27.69 49.41
N LYS A 54 -22.46 27.39 49.81
CA LYS A 54 -21.43 26.86 48.89
C LYS A 54 -21.80 25.49 48.33
N LYS A 55 -22.40 24.60 49.14
CA LYS A 55 -22.89 23.30 48.65
C LYS A 55 -23.98 23.48 47.59
N GLN A 56 -24.89 24.43 47.79
CA GLN A 56 -25.94 24.76 46.81
C GLN A 56 -25.35 25.38 45.54
N ASP A 57 -24.40 26.30 45.64
CA ASP A 57 -23.70 26.88 44.48
C ASP A 57 -22.98 25.81 43.66
N VAL A 58 -22.22 24.93 44.32
CA VAL A 58 -21.56 23.81 43.64
C VAL A 58 -22.58 22.89 42.98
N LYS A 59 -23.71 22.60 43.63
CA LYS A 59 -24.78 21.78 43.04
C LYS A 59 -25.34 22.41 41.77
N MET A 60 -25.70 23.70 41.80
CA MET A 60 -26.20 24.43 40.63
C MET A 60 -25.17 24.47 39.49
N ARG A 61 -23.89 24.67 39.83
CA ARG A 61 -22.80 24.64 38.83
C ARG A 61 -22.63 23.26 38.22
N MET A 62 -22.74 22.20 39.01
CA MET A 62 -22.67 20.82 38.52
C MET A 62 -23.85 20.49 37.60
N GLU A 63 -25.07 20.92 37.94
CA GLU A 63 -26.25 20.77 37.08
C GLU A 63 -26.06 21.50 35.75
N ARG A 64 -25.65 22.78 35.76
CA ARG A 64 -25.37 23.53 34.52
C ARG A 64 -24.29 22.88 33.66
N VAL A 65 -23.25 22.31 34.27
CA VAL A 65 -22.20 21.59 33.54
C VAL A 65 -22.73 20.28 32.95
N ALA A 66 -23.65 19.60 33.65
CA ALA A 66 -24.32 18.41 33.11
C ALA A 66 -25.18 18.77 31.89
N ASP A 67 -26.02 19.80 31.99
CA ASP A 67 -26.86 20.27 30.89
C ASP A 67 -26.00 20.69 29.67
N CYS A 68 -24.93 21.46 29.90
CA CYS A 68 -24.00 21.86 28.84
C CYS A 68 -23.31 20.67 28.16
N ARG A 69 -23.01 19.60 28.93
CA ARG A 69 -22.40 18.38 28.37
C ARG A 69 -23.38 17.63 27.49
N GLU A 70 -24.64 17.53 27.90
CA GLU A 70 -25.69 16.88 27.10
C GLU A 70 -25.93 17.63 25.78
N GLU A 71 -26.09 18.96 25.83
CA GLU A 71 -26.24 19.78 24.62
C GLU A 71 -25.04 19.66 23.66
N LEU A 72 -23.82 19.65 24.21
CA LEU A 72 -22.61 19.51 23.40
C LEU A 72 -22.55 18.12 22.76
N GLN A 73 -22.92 17.08 23.51
CA GLN A 73 -22.97 15.71 23.01
C GLN A 73 -24.00 15.57 21.88
N GLU A 74 -25.18 16.17 22.02
CA GLU A 74 -26.20 16.17 20.97
C GLU A 74 -25.71 16.91 19.71
N LYS A 75 -25.10 18.09 19.88
CA LYS A 75 -24.49 18.85 18.78
C LYS A 75 -23.39 18.04 18.08
N ASP A 76 -22.53 17.36 18.83
CA ASP A 76 -21.49 16.51 18.28
C ASP A 76 -22.07 15.31 17.50
N GLN A 77 -23.12 14.67 18.02
CA GLN A 77 -23.81 13.59 17.32
C GLN A 77 -24.45 14.08 16.02
N ASN A 78 -25.14 15.23 16.05
CA ASN A 78 -25.73 15.84 14.87
C ASN A 78 -24.68 16.24 13.84
N ASN A 79 -23.57 16.84 14.26
CA ASN A 79 -22.45 17.17 13.39
C ASN A 79 -21.84 15.92 12.74
N ARG A 80 -21.68 14.84 13.50
CA ARG A 80 -21.19 13.56 12.96
C ARG A 80 -22.16 12.96 11.95
N ALA A 81 -23.46 13.00 12.22
CA ALA A 81 -24.48 12.52 11.30
C ALA A 81 -24.50 13.33 9.99
N GLN A 82 -24.41 14.65 10.08
CA GLN A 82 -24.31 15.54 8.90
C GLN A 82 -23.03 15.28 8.10
N ALA A 83 -21.88 15.20 8.76
CA ALA A 83 -20.61 14.89 8.11
C ALA A 83 -20.65 13.54 7.38
N HIS A 84 -21.27 12.53 8.00
CA HIS A 84 -21.48 11.23 7.37
C HIS A 84 -22.41 11.32 6.15
N GLY A 85 -23.49 12.09 6.22
CA GLY A 85 -24.38 12.37 5.10
C GLY A 85 -23.66 13.02 3.91
N PHE A 86 -22.83 14.03 4.17
CA PHE A 86 -21.99 14.66 3.14
C PHE A 86 -20.99 13.68 2.54
N GLN A 87 -20.37 12.82 3.36
CA GLN A 87 -19.43 11.81 2.88
C GLN A 87 -20.11 10.80 1.95
N ILE A 88 -21.36 10.40 2.22
CA ILE A 88 -22.13 9.53 1.32
C ILE A 88 -22.43 10.27 0.02
N TYR A 89 -22.95 11.50 0.11
CA TYR A 89 -23.30 12.30 -1.08
C TYR A 89 -22.09 12.53 -2.00
N LEU A 90 -20.93 12.89 -1.44
CA LEU A 90 -19.70 13.09 -2.21
C LEU A 90 -19.27 11.79 -2.91
N ARG A 91 -19.35 10.64 -2.22
CA ARG A 91 -19.06 9.33 -2.81
C ARG A 91 -20.00 9.02 -3.98
N GLU A 92 -21.29 9.30 -3.84
CA GLU A 92 -22.26 9.10 -4.92
C GLU A 92 -22.02 10.03 -6.11
N CYS A 93 -21.72 11.31 -5.87
CA CYS A 93 -21.38 12.28 -6.90
C CYS A 93 -20.13 11.86 -7.67
N ASP A 94 -19.08 11.42 -6.97
CA ASP A 94 -17.88 10.88 -7.60
C ASP A 94 -18.18 9.63 -8.42
N HIS A 95 -19.06 8.76 -7.92
CA HIS A 95 -19.46 7.56 -8.64
C HIS A 95 -20.25 7.89 -9.92
N LYS A 96 -21.15 8.87 -9.87
CA LYS A 96 -21.89 9.40 -11.04
C LYS A 96 -20.94 10.03 -12.06
N LYS A 97 -19.97 10.84 -11.60
CA LYS A 97 -18.95 11.46 -12.45
C LYS A 97 -18.07 10.41 -13.13
N LYS A 98 -17.58 9.42 -12.39
CA LYS A 98 -16.79 8.30 -12.94
C LYS A 98 -17.58 7.52 -13.99
N ARG A 99 -18.86 7.22 -13.73
CA ARG A 99 -19.74 6.53 -14.68
C ARG A 99 -19.97 7.34 -15.95
N ALA A 100 -20.22 8.64 -15.84
CA ALA A 100 -20.40 9.52 -16.98
C ALA A 100 -19.12 9.61 -17.85
N LEU A 101 -17.95 9.75 -17.20
CA LEU A 101 -16.65 9.77 -17.89
C LEU A 101 -16.36 8.44 -18.60
N ALA A 102 -16.67 7.31 -17.97
CA ALA A 102 -16.51 6.00 -18.58
C ALA A 102 -17.39 5.85 -19.83
N LYS A 103 -18.67 6.22 -19.74
CA LYS A 103 -19.59 6.21 -20.89
C LYS A 103 -19.08 7.10 -22.03
N TYR A 104 -18.66 8.33 -21.71
CA TYR A 104 -18.11 9.25 -22.70
C TYR A 104 -16.88 8.68 -23.41
N LYS A 105 -15.95 8.06 -22.68
CA LYS A 105 -14.76 7.44 -23.26
C LYS A 105 -15.13 6.28 -24.21
N ILE A 106 -16.05 5.42 -23.80
CA ILE A 106 -16.54 4.31 -24.64
C ILE A 106 -17.19 4.83 -25.92
N GLU A 107 -18.04 5.85 -25.82
CA GLU A 107 -18.67 6.48 -26.98
C GLU A 107 -17.65 7.15 -27.90
N GLN A 108 -16.63 7.81 -27.34
CA GLN A 108 -15.55 8.40 -28.12
C GLN A 108 -14.78 7.34 -28.90
N THR A 109 -14.42 6.22 -28.28
CA THR A 109 -13.74 5.11 -28.96
C THR A 109 -14.62 4.47 -30.03
N ASN A 110 -15.89 4.23 -29.73
CA ASN A 110 -16.85 3.66 -30.68
C ASN A 110 -17.05 4.57 -31.90
N ASN A 111 -17.19 5.88 -31.67
CA ASN A 111 -17.31 6.85 -32.76
C ASN A 111 -16.06 6.92 -33.62
N ALA A 112 -14.86 6.82 -33.02
CA ALA A 112 -13.62 6.77 -33.78
C ALA A 112 -13.55 5.51 -34.67
N LEU A 113 -13.95 4.34 -34.16
CA LEU A 113 -14.01 3.10 -34.93
C LEU A 113 -15.01 3.20 -36.09
N LYS A 114 -16.25 3.64 -35.83
CA LYS A 114 -17.28 3.84 -36.86
C LYS A 114 -16.82 4.82 -37.94
N ARG A 115 -16.12 5.90 -37.58
CA ARG A 115 -15.55 6.84 -38.56
C ARG A 115 -14.50 6.20 -39.45
N LYS A 116 -13.64 5.33 -38.90
CA LYS A 116 -12.65 4.57 -39.69
C LYS A 116 -13.35 3.61 -40.65
N GLU A 117 -14.36 2.89 -40.18
CA GLU A 117 -15.17 1.96 -40.98
C GLU A 117 -15.89 2.68 -42.13
N ILE A 118 -16.50 3.84 -41.87
CA ILE A 118 -17.10 4.66 -42.93
C ILE A 118 -16.05 5.05 -43.99
N HIS A 119 -14.83 5.39 -43.57
CA HIS A 119 -13.75 5.73 -44.51
C HIS A 119 -13.25 4.51 -45.31
N THR A 120 -13.20 3.32 -44.73
CA THR A 120 -12.82 2.09 -45.47
C THR A 120 -13.90 1.74 -46.48
N LEU A 121 -15.17 1.69 -46.05
CA LEU A 121 -16.30 1.37 -46.92
C LEU A 121 -16.45 2.37 -48.08
N LYS A 122 -16.27 3.67 -47.83
CA LYS A 122 -16.28 4.68 -48.91
C LYS A 122 -15.19 4.43 -49.95
N ARG A 123 -13.99 4.05 -49.52
CA ARG A 123 -12.88 3.73 -50.45
C ARG A 123 -13.18 2.49 -51.27
N GLU A 124 -13.73 1.44 -50.66
CA GLU A 124 -14.11 0.21 -51.36
C GLU A 124 -15.22 0.45 -52.38
N LEU A 125 -16.25 1.21 -51.98
CA LEU A 125 -17.34 1.59 -52.86
C LEU A 125 -16.83 2.36 -54.09
N GLN A 126 -15.88 3.29 -53.89
CA GLN A 126 -15.26 4.01 -55.00
C GLN A 126 -14.49 3.08 -55.94
N LYS A 127 -13.70 2.13 -55.40
CA LYS A 127 -12.99 1.13 -56.20
C LYS A 127 -13.96 0.27 -57.03
N LEU A 128 -15.05 -0.18 -56.41
CA LEU A 128 -16.07 -0.98 -57.09
C LEU A 128 -16.76 -0.20 -58.20
N LYS A 129 -17.08 1.09 -57.98
CA LYS A 129 -17.64 1.96 -59.02
C LYS A 129 -16.71 2.10 -60.23
N VAL A 130 -15.42 2.33 -60.00
CA VAL A 130 -14.43 2.41 -61.09
C VAL A 130 -14.38 1.09 -61.86
N ARG A 131 -14.28 -0.04 -61.15
CA ARG A 131 -14.25 -1.37 -61.77
C ARG A 131 -15.52 -1.66 -62.58
N GLN A 132 -16.70 -1.27 -62.07
CA GLN A 132 -17.96 -1.42 -62.78
C GLN A 132 -17.94 -0.65 -64.11
N GLN A 133 -17.47 0.59 -64.11
CA GLN A 133 -17.37 1.41 -65.32
C GLN A 133 -16.39 0.80 -66.34
N GLU A 134 -15.25 0.28 -65.89
CA GLU A 134 -14.30 -0.41 -66.77
C GLU A 134 -14.89 -1.66 -67.40
N LEU A 135 -15.60 -2.47 -66.62
CA LEU A 135 -16.28 -3.68 -67.11
C LEU A 135 -17.38 -3.32 -68.11
N GLN A 136 -18.17 -2.27 -67.85
CA GLN A 136 -19.17 -1.79 -68.81
C GLN A 136 -18.54 -1.36 -70.14
N LYS A 137 -17.40 -0.64 -70.11
CA LYS A 137 -16.65 -0.28 -71.32
C LYS A 137 -16.16 -1.52 -72.07
N LYS A 138 -15.65 -2.53 -71.35
CA LYS A 138 -15.22 -3.80 -71.97
C LYS A 138 -16.40 -4.53 -72.62
N ILE A 139 -17.54 -4.64 -71.93
CA ILE A 139 -18.75 -5.26 -72.49
C ILE A 139 -19.18 -4.53 -73.76
N ALA A 140 -19.24 -3.20 -73.75
CA ALA A 140 -19.57 -2.42 -74.93
C ALA A 140 -18.61 -2.69 -76.10
N LYS A 141 -17.30 -2.78 -75.83
CA LYS A 141 -16.29 -3.12 -76.84
C LYS A 141 -16.47 -4.55 -77.39
N TYR A 142 -16.80 -5.52 -76.54
CA TYR A 142 -16.93 -6.92 -76.97
C TYR A 142 -18.26 -7.25 -77.62
N LYS A 143 -19.29 -6.42 -77.42
CA LYS A 143 -20.62 -6.62 -77.99
C LYS A 143 -20.63 -6.56 -79.52
N SER A 144 -19.74 -5.79 -80.14
CA SER A 144 -19.59 -5.77 -81.61
C SER A 144 -19.03 -7.08 -82.16
N TYR A 145 -18.04 -7.67 -81.48
CA TYR A 145 -17.51 -8.99 -81.84
C TYR A 145 -18.55 -10.09 -81.63
N GLU A 146 -19.34 -10.03 -80.55
CA GLU A 146 -20.45 -10.96 -80.33
C GLU A 146 -21.47 -10.89 -81.48
N HIS A 147 -21.88 -9.69 -81.89
CA HIS A 147 -22.80 -9.49 -83.01
C HIS A 147 -22.20 -10.00 -84.32
N PHE A 148 -20.92 -9.74 -84.56
CA PHE A 148 -20.21 -10.21 -85.75
C PHE A 148 -20.13 -11.75 -85.80
N LEU A 149 -19.74 -12.39 -84.70
CA LEU A 149 -19.68 -13.85 -84.59
C LEU A 149 -21.05 -14.49 -84.77
N LYS A 150 -22.11 -13.93 -84.15
CA LYS A 150 -23.49 -14.38 -84.38
C LYS A 150 -23.89 -14.29 -85.86
N LYS A 151 -23.50 -13.21 -86.55
CA LYS A 151 -23.78 -13.04 -87.97
C LYS A 151 -23.02 -14.08 -88.82
N ILE A 152 -21.76 -14.37 -88.49
CA ILE A 152 -20.98 -15.41 -89.17
C ILE A 152 -21.56 -16.80 -88.94
N VAL A 153 -21.89 -17.14 -87.69
CA VAL A 153 -22.52 -18.43 -87.35
C VAL A 153 -23.82 -18.65 -88.14
N ASN A 154 -24.63 -17.60 -88.32
CA ASN A 154 -25.86 -17.68 -89.11
C ASN A 154 -25.62 -17.82 -90.63
N LEU A 155 -24.41 -17.52 -91.12
CA LEU A 155 -24.04 -17.59 -92.54
C LEU A 155 -23.27 -18.87 -92.89
N LEU A 156 -22.83 -19.64 -91.89
CA LEU A 156 -22.08 -20.88 -92.09
C LEU A 156 -23.02 -22.05 -92.42
N PRO A 157 -22.78 -22.78 -93.52
CA PRO A 157 -23.52 -24.00 -93.84
C PRO A 157 -23.39 -25.06 -92.73
N PRO A 158 -24.43 -25.91 -92.52
CA PRO A 158 -24.39 -27.03 -91.56
C PRO A 158 -23.19 -27.98 -91.75
N ASP A 159 -22.62 -28.03 -92.94
CA ASP A 159 -21.50 -28.93 -93.30
C ASP A 159 -20.14 -28.46 -92.73
N PHE A 160 -20.01 -27.17 -92.36
CA PHE A 160 -18.80 -26.64 -91.70
C PHE A 160 -18.70 -26.99 -90.22
N TRP A 161 -19.77 -27.53 -89.63
CA TRP A 161 -19.77 -28.00 -88.24
C TRP A 161 -19.11 -29.38 -88.09
N GLY A 162 -18.69 -30.01 -89.20
CA GLY A 162 -18.28 -31.40 -89.28
C GLY A 162 -16.80 -31.69 -89.59
N TYR A 163 -15.94 -30.68 -89.80
CA TYR A 163 -14.51 -30.92 -90.03
C TYR A 163 -13.72 -30.97 -88.71
N GLN A 164 -12.75 -31.88 -88.69
CA GLN A 164 -11.80 -32.33 -87.66
C GLN A 164 -11.03 -31.25 -86.84
N GLU A 165 -11.43 -29.98 -86.86
CA GLU A 165 -10.90 -28.90 -85.99
C GLU A 165 -11.18 -29.14 -84.50
N ASP A 166 -12.19 -29.95 -84.21
CA ASP A 166 -12.55 -30.43 -82.89
C ASP A 166 -11.53 -31.40 -82.26
N SER A 167 -10.44 -31.74 -82.96
CA SER A 167 -9.36 -32.58 -82.39
C SER A 167 -8.22 -31.73 -81.81
N ALA A 168 -7.66 -30.79 -82.60
CA ALA A 168 -6.53 -29.97 -82.16
C ALA A 168 -6.95 -28.92 -81.11
N VAL A 169 -8.09 -28.26 -81.33
CA VAL A 169 -8.62 -27.29 -80.37
C VAL A 169 -9.07 -27.98 -79.09
N LYS A 170 -9.67 -29.17 -79.19
CA LYS A 170 -10.08 -29.96 -78.02
C LYS A 170 -8.91 -30.51 -77.25
N THR A 171 -7.86 -31.02 -77.91
CA THR A 171 -6.63 -31.46 -77.24
C THR A 171 -5.90 -30.30 -76.57
N LEU A 172 -5.81 -29.14 -77.21
CA LEU A 172 -5.25 -27.92 -76.62
C LEU A 172 -6.09 -27.45 -75.41
N THR A 173 -7.42 -27.47 -75.53
CA THR A 173 -8.35 -27.12 -74.46
C THR A 173 -8.24 -28.09 -73.28
N GLN A 174 -8.14 -29.40 -73.56
CA GLN A 174 -7.95 -30.44 -72.55
C GLN A 174 -6.63 -30.21 -71.82
N ARG A 175 -5.54 -29.97 -72.55
CA ARG A 175 -4.21 -29.69 -71.98
C ARG A 175 -4.23 -28.42 -71.12
N HIS A 176 -4.86 -27.36 -71.59
CA HIS A 176 -5.03 -26.13 -70.81
C HIS A 176 -5.81 -26.41 -69.52
N LYS A 177 -6.94 -27.14 -69.58
CA LYS A 177 -7.72 -27.51 -68.39
C LYS A 177 -6.88 -28.28 -67.38
N THR A 178 -6.09 -29.25 -67.84
CA THR A 178 -5.20 -30.03 -66.97
C THR A 178 -4.12 -29.16 -66.35
N LEU A 179 -3.41 -28.35 -67.14
CA LEU A 179 -2.38 -27.43 -66.63
C LEU A 179 -2.94 -26.38 -65.67
N PHE A 180 -4.13 -25.87 -65.96
CA PHE A 180 -4.83 -24.91 -65.10
C PHE A 180 -5.21 -25.55 -63.76
N SER A 181 -5.76 -26.77 -63.78
CA SER A 181 -6.08 -27.54 -62.58
C SER A 181 -4.83 -27.83 -61.75
N ILE A 182 -3.74 -28.29 -62.39
CA ILE A 182 -2.44 -28.50 -61.73
C ILE A 182 -1.94 -27.20 -61.11
N ASN A 183 -1.98 -26.08 -61.84
CA ASN A 183 -1.53 -24.78 -61.33
C ASN A 183 -2.38 -24.31 -60.14
N GLN A 184 -3.71 -24.49 -60.17
CA GLN A 184 -4.56 -24.19 -59.02
C GLN A 184 -4.21 -25.07 -57.82
N ASN A 185 -3.99 -26.37 -58.03
CA ASN A 185 -3.59 -27.29 -56.96
C ASN A 185 -2.24 -26.91 -56.37
N LEU A 186 -1.26 -26.56 -57.21
CA LEU A 186 0.06 -26.08 -56.76
C LEU A 186 -0.05 -24.78 -55.96
N LYS A 187 -0.88 -23.83 -56.40
CA LYS A 187 -1.14 -22.58 -55.65
C LYS A 187 -1.78 -22.86 -54.30
N ASN A 188 -2.78 -23.73 -54.26
CA ASN A 188 -3.45 -24.09 -53.02
C ASN A 188 -2.49 -24.83 -52.06
N HIS A 189 -1.64 -25.71 -52.59
CA HIS A 189 -0.62 -26.39 -51.83
C HIS A 189 0.40 -25.39 -51.26
N LEU A 190 0.86 -24.43 -52.07
CA LEU A 190 1.79 -23.38 -51.64
C LEU A 190 1.18 -22.53 -50.53
N LEU A 191 -0.08 -22.08 -50.67
CA LEU A 191 -0.79 -21.34 -49.62
C LEU A 191 -0.93 -22.15 -48.33
N SER A 192 -1.20 -23.46 -48.44
CA SER A 192 -1.26 -24.34 -47.27
C SER A 192 0.11 -24.49 -46.60
N GLN A 193 1.19 -24.56 -47.38
CA GLN A 193 2.55 -24.64 -46.85
C GLN A 193 2.96 -23.34 -46.16
N GLU A 194 2.66 -22.17 -46.75
CA GLU A 194 2.88 -20.87 -46.14
C GLU A 194 2.17 -20.76 -44.78
N LYS A 195 0.90 -21.16 -44.72
CA LYS A 195 0.14 -21.19 -43.46
C LYS A 195 0.77 -22.14 -42.43
N ASN A 196 1.25 -23.30 -42.86
CA ASN A 196 1.93 -24.25 -41.97
C ASN A 196 3.24 -23.67 -41.42
N ILE A 197 4.02 -22.99 -42.26
CA ILE A 197 5.25 -22.29 -41.83
C ILE A 197 4.92 -21.22 -40.80
N GLU A 198 3.87 -20.42 -41.03
CA GLU A 198 3.44 -19.38 -40.09
C GLU A 198 3.02 -19.97 -38.72
N ILE A 199 2.28 -21.09 -38.73
CA ILE A 199 1.89 -21.81 -37.50
C ILE A 199 3.14 -22.35 -36.77
N ILE A 200 4.08 -22.96 -37.49
CA ILE A 200 5.31 -23.48 -36.89
C ILE A 200 6.14 -22.35 -36.29
N HIS A 201 6.27 -21.24 -37.01
CA HIS A 201 6.99 -20.06 -36.55
C HIS A 201 6.35 -19.48 -35.27
N HIS A 202 5.02 -19.37 -35.23
CA HIS A 202 4.31 -18.92 -34.03
C HIS A 202 4.52 -19.88 -32.85
N LYS A 203 4.43 -21.19 -33.07
CA LYS A 203 4.68 -22.19 -32.01
C LYS A 203 6.11 -22.09 -31.48
N SER A 204 7.09 -21.97 -32.38
CA SER A 204 8.49 -21.81 -32.02
C SER A 204 8.72 -20.54 -31.20
N ALA A 205 8.12 -19.41 -31.59
CA ALA A 205 8.20 -18.16 -30.84
C ALA A 205 7.61 -18.28 -29.44
N ALA A 206 6.43 -18.92 -29.30
CA ALA A 206 5.79 -19.16 -28.01
C ALA A 206 6.66 -20.04 -27.09
N THR A 207 7.18 -21.16 -27.62
CA THR A 207 8.09 -22.03 -26.85
C THR A 207 9.38 -21.30 -26.45
N GLN A 208 9.92 -20.44 -27.32
CA GLN A 208 11.08 -19.63 -26.99
C GLN A 208 10.80 -18.63 -25.86
N GLU A 209 9.62 -18.01 -25.84
CA GLU A 209 9.19 -17.10 -24.79
C GLU A 209 9.00 -17.82 -23.44
N GLU A 210 8.39 -19.01 -23.46
CA GLU A 210 8.27 -19.87 -22.28
C GLU A 210 9.64 -20.26 -21.71
N HIS A 211 10.58 -20.69 -22.57
CA HIS A 211 11.95 -21.00 -22.16
C HIS A 211 12.67 -19.78 -21.58
N ASN A 212 12.53 -18.61 -22.20
CA ASN A 212 13.12 -17.37 -21.69
C ASN A 212 12.55 -17.03 -20.31
N THR A 213 11.23 -17.14 -20.13
CA THR A 213 10.54 -16.90 -18.86
C THR A 213 11.04 -17.85 -17.78
N MET A 214 11.11 -19.16 -18.07
CA MET A 214 11.64 -20.15 -17.14
C MET A 214 13.10 -19.86 -16.77
N ARG A 215 13.92 -19.47 -17.75
CA ARG A 215 15.31 -19.09 -17.51
C ARG A 215 15.43 -17.92 -16.54
N TYR A 216 14.57 -16.89 -16.66
CA TYR A 216 14.55 -15.78 -15.72
C TYR A 216 14.14 -16.20 -14.31
N VAL A 217 13.14 -17.07 -14.18
CA VAL A 217 12.72 -17.62 -12.88
C VAL A 217 13.87 -18.38 -12.22
N LEU A 218 14.58 -19.23 -12.98
CA LEU A 218 15.74 -19.98 -12.48
C LEU A 218 16.89 -19.05 -12.07
N ILE A 219 17.24 -18.04 -12.88
CA ILE A 219 18.27 -17.05 -12.54
C ILE A 219 17.90 -16.29 -11.25
N SER A 220 16.63 -15.91 -11.10
CA SER A 220 16.13 -15.28 -9.87
C SER A 220 16.31 -16.21 -8.67
N LYS A 221 15.98 -17.50 -8.82
CA LYS A 221 16.15 -18.48 -7.73
C LYS A 221 17.61 -18.69 -7.36
N VAL A 222 18.50 -18.77 -8.35
CA VAL A 222 19.95 -18.87 -8.13
C VAL A 222 20.45 -17.64 -7.36
N SER A 223 20.01 -16.44 -7.75
CA SER A 223 20.38 -15.18 -7.08
C SER A 223 19.90 -15.14 -5.63
N GLU A 224 18.67 -15.59 -5.37
CA GLU A 224 18.12 -15.70 -4.00
C GLU A 224 18.94 -16.66 -3.14
N LEU A 225 19.26 -17.85 -3.66
CA LEU A 225 20.07 -18.83 -2.96
C LEU A 225 21.49 -18.32 -2.70
N GLN A 226 22.08 -17.61 -3.65
CA GLN A 226 23.40 -17.03 -3.50
C GLN A 226 23.42 -15.91 -2.44
N SER A 227 22.38 -15.07 -2.39
CA SER A 227 22.21 -14.09 -1.32
C SER A 227 22.11 -14.76 0.05
N LYS A 228 21.33 -15.85 0.17
CA LYS A 228 21.21 -16.61 1.42
C LYS A 228 22.53 -17.24 1.85
N TYR A 229 23.26 -17.83 0.89
CA TYR A 229 24.57 -18.39 1.14
C TYR A 229 25.55 -17.33 1.65
N ASN A 230 25.60 -16.16 1.00
CA ASN A 230 26.48 -15.06 1.42
C ASN A 230 26.13 -14.55 2.83
N ALA A 231 24.84 -14.37 3.14
CA ALA A 231 24.42 -13.96 4.48
C ALA A 231 24.81 -14.99 5.55
N LEU A 232 24.68 -16.28 5.26
CA LEU A 232 25.10 -17.34 6.18
C LEU A 232 26.62 -17.39 6.35
N LYS A 233 27.37 -17.18 5.26
CA LYS A 233 28.83 -17.09 5.27
C LYS A 233 29.32 -15.92 6.12
N GLU A 234 28.72 -14.74 5.95
CA GLU A 234 29.03 -13.56 6.78
C GLU A 234 28.74 -13.81 8.26
N ARG A 235 27.60 -14.44 8.57
CA ARG A 235 27.26 -14.80 9.95
C ARG A 235 28.26 -15.79 10.55
N ASN A 236 28.67 -16.81 9.79
CA ASN A 236 29.68 -17.76 10.23
C ASN A 236 31.03 -17.08 10.48
N MET A 237 31.47 -16.18 9.59
CA MET A 237 32.68 -15.38 9.82
C MET A 237 32.57 -14.52 11.08
N GLY A 238 31.42 -13.92 11.34
CA GLY A 238 31.15 -13.17 12.57
C GLY A 238 31.27 -14.04 13.83
N LEU A 239 30.78 -15.28 13.78
CA LEU A 239 30.88 -16.23 14.89
C LEU A 239 32.31 -16.72 15.11
N ILE A 240 33.06 -17.00 14.05
CA ILE A 240 34.49 -17.37 14.13
C ILE A 240 35.27 -16.24 14.82
N ASN A 241 35.13 -15.00 14.33
CA ASN A 241 35.79 -13.84 14.94
C ASN A 241 35.39 -13.63 16.41
N TYR A 242 34.14 -13.94 16.77
CA TYR A 242 33.68 -13.86 18.16
C TYR A 242 34.37 -14.92 19.04
N ILE A 243 34.47 -16.16 18.56
CA ILE A 243 35.14 -17.26 19.27
C ILE A 243 36.63 -16.92 19.45
N ASP A 244 37.32 -16.51 18.38
CA ASP A 244 38.75 -16.17 18.42
C ASP A 244 39.03 -15.06 19.45
N ASN A 245 38.19 -14.02 19.47
CA ASN A 245 38.30 -12.94 20.46
C ASN A 245 38.07 -13.45 21.90
N LYS A 246 37.10 -14.34 22.11
CA LYS A 246 36.85 -14.92 23.44
C LYS A 246 37.99 -15.81 23.89
N GLU A 247 38.56 -16.61 22.99
CA GLU A 247 39.71 -17.46 23.26
C GLU A 247 40.96 -16.62 23.58
N ALA A 248 41.20 -15.53 22.84
CA ALA A 248 42.28 -14.59 23.12
C ALA A 248 42.15 -13.95 24.52
N ILE A 249 40.95 -13.46 24.87
CA ILE A 249 40.69 -12.89 26.21
C ILE A 249 40.89 -13.95 27.30
N THR A 250 40.40 -15.17 27.08
CA THR A 250 40.54 -16.26 28.04
C THR A 250 42.00 -16.64 28.23
N SER A 251 42.76 -16.76 27.14
CA SER A 251 44.20 -17.04 27.15
C SER A 251 44.99 -15.94 27.88
N GLN A 252 44.62 -14.67 27.67
CA GLN A 252 45.22 -13.56 28.41
C GLN A 252 44.96 -13.67 29.92
N ARG A 253 43.71 -13.91 30.33
CA ARG A 253 43.36 -14.10 31.75
C ARG A 253 44.07 -15.28 32.37
N THR A 254 44.15 -16.41 31.66
CA THR A 254 44.90 -17.59 32.10
C THR A 254 46.37 -17.25 32.30
N ARG A 255 46.99 -16.51 31.37
CA ARG A 255 48.39 -16.06 31.49
C ARG A 255 48.60 -15.13 32.68
N GLU A 256 47.69 -14.20 32.92
CA GLU A 256 47.72 -13.31 34.10
C GLU A 256 47.62 -14.10 35.41
N LEU A 257 46.68 -15.05 35.50
CA LEU A 257 46.57 -15.94 36.66
C LEU A 257 47.83 -16.79 36.87
N SER A 258 48.38 -17.38 35.82
CA SER A 258 49.64 -18.14 35.91
C SER A 258 50.79 -17.28 36.42
N ARG A 259 50.89 -16.01 35.99
CA ARG A 259 51.89 -15.05 36.50
C ARG A 259 51.67 -14.75 37.99
N MET A 260 50.43 -14.54 38.43
CA MET A 260 50.11 -14.32 39.84
C MET A 260 50.47 -15.53 40.70
N LEU A 261 50.10 -16.74 40.27
CA LEU A 261 50.41 -17.99 40.98
C LEU A 261 51.92 -18.25 41.07
N ALA A 262 52.66 -17.97 39.99
CA ALA A 262 54.12 -18.01 40.00
C ALA A 262 54.70 -16.96 40.97
N GLY A 263 54.17 -15.74 40.99
CA GLY A 263 54.54 -14.70 41.94
C GLY A 263 54.31 -15.11 43.40
N ILE A 264 53.15 -15.71 43.71
CA ILE A 264 52.86 -16.26 45.06
C ILE A 264 53.87 -17.35 45.42
N SER A 265 54.17 -18.27 44.51
CA SER A 265 55.15 -19.33 44.76
C SER A 265 56.54 -18.76 45.04
N ASN A 266 56.99 -17.81 44.23
CA ASN A 266 58.28 -17.13 44.40
C ASN A 266 58.35 -16.34 45.72
N MET A 267 57.25 -15.70 46.16
CA MET A 267 57.20 -15.00 47.45
C MET A 267 57.17 -15.98 48.62
N ALA A 268 56.41 -17.07 48.51
CA ALA A 268 56.34 -18.10 49.54
C ALA A 268 57.72 -18.76 49.77
N GLU A 269 58.50 -18.98 48.71
CA GLU A 269 59.90 -19.43 48.82
C GLU A 269 60.76 -18.47 49.63
N ARG A 270 60.59 -17.15 49.44
CA ARG A 270 61.35 -16.12 50.16
C ARG A 270 60.92 -15.96 51.62
N CYS A 271 59.65 -16.16 51.92
CA CYS A 271 59.06 -16.03 53.25
C CYS A 271 58.86 -17.39 53.94
N TYR A 272 59.66 -18.40 53.57
CA TYR A 272 59.45 -19.77 54.02
C TYR A 272 59.60 -19.92 55.54
N MET A 273 58.60 -20.54 56.16
CA MET A 273 58.60 -20.87 57.57
C MET A 273 58.43 -22.38 57.78
N LYS A 274 59.39 -22.99 58.51
CA LYS A 274 59.49 -24.46 58.68
C LYS A 274 58.25 -25.12 59.27
N HIS A 275 57.45 -24.41 60.07
CA HIS A 275 56.26 -24.95 60.72
C HIS A 275 55.06 -25.11 59.77
N TYR A 276 55.11 -24.53 58.57
CA TYR A 276 54.07 -24.67 57.55
C TYR A 276 54.24 -25.92 56.65
N GLY A 277 55.32 -26.71 56.84
CA GLY A 277 55.58 -27.95 56.09
C GLY A 277 56.41 -27.76 54.81
N PRO A 278 56.58 -28.80 53.98
CA PRO A 278 57.36 -28.75 52.73
C PRO A 278 56.66 -27.91 51.66
N LEU A 279 57.39 -26.98 51.03
CA LEU A 279 56.81 -25.97 50.14
C LEU A 279 56.14 -26.51 48.86
N GLY A 280 56.56 -27.69 48.38
CA GLY A 280 56.02 -28.34 47.19
C GLY A 280 54.64 -28.96 47.39
N GLU A 281 54.28 -29.29 48.63
CA GLU A 281 53.00 -29.93 48.98
C GLU A 281 51.96 -28.92 49.50
N MET A 282 52.37 -27.67 49.75
CA MET A 282 51.50 -26.61 50.23
C MET A 282 50.52 -26.14 49.15
N THR A 283 49.25 -26.00 49.53
CA THR A 283 48.25 -25.33 48.70
C THR A 283 48.55 -23.84 48.55
N PHE A 284 48.06 -23.20 47.48
CA PHE A 284 48.24 -21.76 47.26
C PHE A 284 47.64 -20.92 48.40
N GLN A 285 46.56 -21.38 49.03
CA GLN A 285 45.97 -20.70 50.17
C GLN A 285 46.94 -20.71 51.37
N SER A 286 47.50 -21.87 51.69
CA SER A 286 48.50 -22.00 52.76
C SER A 286 49.75 -21.16 52.49
N LYS A 287 50.16 -21.05 51.22
CA LYS A 287 51.28 -20.17 50.80
C LYS A 287 50.97 -18.69 51.02
N LEU A 288 49.74 -18.24 50.74
CA LEU A 288 49.31 -16.85 50.97
C LEU A 288 49.23 -16.52 52.46
N ASP A 289 48.65 -17.41 53.28
CA ASP A 289 48.55 -17.22 54.73
C ASP A 289 49.97 -17.10 55.36
N MET A 290 50.91 -17.92 54.89
CA MET A 290 52.32 -17.85 55.31
C MET A 290 52.98 -16.52 54.92
N ILE A 291 52.78 -16.06 53.67
CA ILE A 291 53.28 -14.75 53.22
C ILE A 291 52.68 -13.63 54.08
N GLN A 292 51.40 -13.70 54.41
CA GLN A 292 50.72 -12.68 55.23
C GLN A 292 51.32 -12.61 56.64
N VAL A 293 51.57 -13.74 57.29
CA VAL A 293 52.24 -13.77 58.60
C VAL A 293 53.68 -13.25 58.49
N GLY A 294 54.38 -13.58 57.40
CA GLY A 294 55.75 -13.11 57.14
C GLY A 294 55.89 -11.62 56.84
N ILE A 295 54.83 -10.93 56.41
CA ILE A 295 54.81 -9.46 56.18
C ILE A 295 54.54 -8.69 57.49
N HIS A 296 53.89 -9.33 58.48
CA HIS A 296 53.57 -8.73 59.77
C HIS A 296 54.64 -8.96 60.86
N LEU A 297 55.75 -9.62 60.49
CA LEU A 297 56.98 -9.77 61.27
C LEU A 297 58.05 -8.79 60.77
#